data_AF-A0A2T2U9V6-F1
#
_entry.id   AF-A0A2T2U9V6-F1
#
_cell.length_a   1.000
_cell.length_b   1.000
_cell.length_c   1.000
_cell.angle_alpha   90.00
_cell.angle_beta   90.00
_cell.angle_gamma   90.00
#
_symmetry.space_group_name_H-M   'P 1'
#
loop_
_entity.id
_entity.type
_entity.pdbx_description
1 polymer ?
#
loop_
_entity_poly.entity_id
_entity_poly.type
_entity_poly.pdbx_seq_one_letter_code
_entity_poly.pdbx_strand_id
1 'polypeptide(L)'
;AYFDHQNAVQQLETSNKRLQAAERARTAAQERYELGSADIVELQNALRDYVDAASQQVRARYNLILQQKRIDYNVGRLSPNAPLLGQPASR
;
A
#
# COMPACT_ATOMS: atom_id res chain seq x y z
N ALA A 1 -11.12 -17.10 -1.47
CA ALA A 1 -10.96 -16.60 -0.08
C ALA A 1 -9.54 -16.77 0.43
N TYR A 2 -9.04 -18.00 0.68
CA TYR A 2 -7.65 -18.21 1.15
C TYR A 2 -6.59 -17.74 0.14
N PHE A 3 -6.70 -18.15 -1.13
CA PHE A 3 -5.78 -17.70 -2.18
C PHE A 3 -5.83 -16.19 -2.42
N ASP A 4 -7.01 -15.57 -2.33
CA ASP A 4 -7.16 -14.10 -2.44
C ASP A 4 -6.39 -13.37 -1.33
N HIS A 5 -6.43 -13.90 -0.11
CA HIS A 5 -5.67 -13.37 1.02
C HIS A 5 -4.17 -13.55 0.82
N GLN A 6 -3.69 -14.72 0.39
CA GLN A 6 -2.28 -14.94 0.09
C GLN A 6 -1.78 -13.99 -1.02
N ASN A 7 -2.57 -13.79 -2.07
CA ASN A 7 -2.27 -12.83 -3.12
C ASN A 7 -2.21 -11.39 -2.58
N ALA A 8 -3.13 -11.01 -1.68
CA ALA A 8 -3.11 -9.68 -1.05
C ALA A 8 -1.89 -9.47 -0.14
N VAL A 9 -1.43 -10.51 0.57
CA VAL A 9 -0.17 -10.47 1.34
C VAL A 9 1.01 -10.22 0.40
N GLN A 10 1.11 -10.99 -0.69
CA GLN A 10 2.20 -10.83 -1.64
C GLN A 10 2.17 -9.45 -2.31
N GLN A 11 0.99 -8.95 -2.66
CA GLN A 11 0.81 -7.63 -3.25
C GLN A 11 1.26 -6.52 -2.29
N LEU A 12 0.95 -6.65 -0.99
CA LEU A 12 1.41 -5.72 0.03
C LEU A 12 2.94 -5.75 0.14
N GLU A 13 3.55 -6.93 0.18
CA GLU A 13 5.00 -7.08 0.24
C GLU A 13 5.68 -6.41 -0.97
N THR A 14 5.19 -6.67 -2.19
CA THR A 14 5.71 -6.04 -3.41
C THR A 14 5.53 -4.53 -3.40
N SER A 15 4.38 -4.03 -2.93
CA SER A 15 4.13 -2.59 -2.83
C SER A 15 5.05 -1.89 -1.81
N ASN A 16 5.41 -2.57 -0.70
CA ASN A 16 6.37 -2.05 0.27
C ASN A 16 7.76 -1.93 -0.35
N LYS A 17 8.22 -2.95 -1.07
CA LYS A 17 9.52 -2.92 -1.78
C LYS A 17 9.54 -1.81 -2.84
N ARG A 18 8.45 -1.64 -3.59
CA ARG A 18 8.32 -0.56 -4.58
C ARG A 18 8.38 0.82 -3.93
N LEU A 19 7.69 1.03 -2.81
CA LEU A 19 7.73 2.29 -2.07
C LEU A 19 9.15 2.61 -1.59
N GLN A 20 9.84 1.63 -1.01
CA GLN A 20 11.23 1.80 -0.56
C GLN A 20 12.19 2.14 -1.73
N ALA A 21 12.01 1.49 -2.88
CA ALA A 21 12.80 1.78 -4.06
C ALA A 21 12.53 3.20 -4.59
N ALA A 22 11.26 3.60 -4.68
CA ALA A 22 10.86 4.93 -5.13
C ALA A 22 11.33 6.03 -4.18
N GLU A 23 11.34 5.77 -2.87
CA GLU A 23 11.90 6.68 -1.86
C GLU A 23 13.38 6.93 -2.09
N ARG A 24 14.17 5.86 -2.27
CA ARG A 24 15.61 5.98 -2.58
C ARG A 24 15.86 6.72 -3.89
N ALA A 25 15.06 6.42 -4.92
CA ALA A 25 15.17 7.08 -6.22
C ALA A 25 14.86 8.59 -6.12
N ARG A 26 13.82 8.96 -5.38
CA ARG A 26 13.48 10.36 -5.07
C ARG A 26 14.63 11.07 -4.35
N THR A 27 15.21 10.45 -3.31
CA THR A 27 16.33 11.05 -2.57
C THR A 27 17.54 11.28 -3.49
N ALA A 28 17.92 10.29 -4.29
CA ALA A 28 19.03 10.44 -5.22
C ALA A 28 18.76 11.50 -6.30
N ALA A 29 17.53 11.61 -6.81
CA ALA A 29 17.16 12.64 -7.77
C ALA A 29 17.21 14.04 -7.15
N GLN A 30 16.77 14.19 -5.90
CA GLN A 30 16.87 15.44 -5.14
C GLN A 30 18.33 15.87 -4.98
N GLU A 31 19.21 14.97 -4.55
CA GLU A 31 20.64 15.25 -4.39
C GLU A 31 21.28 15.68 -5.72
N ARG A 32 20.98 14.97 -6.82
CA ARG A 32 21.52 15.34 -8.14
C ARG A 32 21.04 16.70 -8.61
N TYR A 33 19.76 17.02 -8.40
CA TYR A 33 19.18 18.31 -8.76
C TYR A 33 19.83 19.45 -7.95
N GLU A 34 20.02 19.26 -6.64
CA GLU A 34 20.71 20.22 -5.77
C GLU A 34 22.17 20.45 -6.18
N LEU A 35 22.84 19.40 -6.67
CA LEU A 35 24.19 19.49 -7.24
C LEU A 35 24.24 20.03 -8.68
N GLY A 36 23.09 20.32 -9.30
CA GLY A 36 22.99 20.76 -10.69
C GLY A 36 23.35 19.71 -11.74
N SER A 37 23.39 18.44 -11.33
CA SER A 37 23.71 17.27 -12.18
C SER A 37 22.48 16.55 -12.75
N ALA A 38 21.29 16.99 -12.35
CA ALA A 38 19.99 16.57 -12.87
C ALA A 38 19.12 17.79 -13.16
N ASP A 39 18.19 17.66 -14.11
CA ASP A 39 17.22 18.71 -14.37
C ASP A 39 15.99 18.60 -13.44
N ILE A 40 15.16 19.65 -13.41
CA ILE A 40 13.95 19.68 -12.57
C ILE A 40 12.92 18.61 -12.99
N VAL A 41 12.90 18.20 -14.26
CA VAL A 41 11.94 17.22 -14.77
C VAL A 41 12.27 15.83 -14.22
N GLU A 42 13.55 15.48 -14.11
CA GLU A 42 14.01 14.23 -13.47
C GLU A 42 13.55 14.15 -12.00
N LEU A 43 13.72 15.24 -11.24
CA LEU A 43 13.24 15.32 -9.85
C LEU A 43 11.71 15.16 -9.78
N GLN A 44 10.98 15.85 -10.64
CA GLN A 44 9.51 15.78 -10.65
C GLN A 44 8.99 14.38 -11.02
N ASN A 45 9.69 13.68 -11.92
CA ASN A 45 9.36 12.29 -12.23
C ASN A 45 9.58 11.37 -11.03
N ALA A 46 10.70 11.50 -10.32
CA ALA A 46 10.98 10.70 -9.12
C ALA A 46 9.98 10.98 -7.98
N LEU A 47 9.56 12.24 -7.82
CA LEU A 47 8.50 12.62 -6.88
C LEU A 47 7.15 11.98 -7.23
N ARG A 48 6.77 12.01 -8.52
CA ARG A 48 5.54 11.34 -9.01
C ARG A 48 5.58 9.85 -8.69
N ASP A 49 6.68 9.18 -9.04
CA ASP A 49 6.83 7.74 -8.83
C ASP A 49 6.74 7.36 -7.34
N TYR A 50 7.31 8.18 -6.46
CA TYR A 50 7.20 8.00 -5.01
C TYR A 50 5.75 8.11 -4.52
N VAL A 51 5.03 9.15 -4.93
CA VAL A 51 3.62 9.36 -4.54
C VAL A 51 2.74 8.22 -5.07
N ASP A 52 2.96 7.78 -6.30
CA ASP A 52 2.24 6.66 -6.89
C ASP A 52 2.52 5.34 -6.16
N ALA A 53 3.78 5.08 -5.80
CA ALA A 53 4.14 3.91 -5.01
C ALA A 53 3.51 3.94 -3.61
N ALA A 54 3.48 5.10 -2.96
CA ALA A 54 2.84 5.28 -1.65
C ALA A 54 1.32 5.02 -1.73
N SER A 55 0.66 5.56 -2.76
CA SER A 55 -0.77 5.34 -3.01
C SER A 55 -1.08 3.84 -3.24
N GLN A 56 -0.26 3.15 -4.02
CA GLN A 56 -0.39 1.71 -4.25
C GLN A 56 -0.20 0.89 -2.97
N GLN A 57 0.75 1.28 -2.11
CA GLN A 57 1.01 0.64 -0.83
C GLN A 57 -0.21 0.74 0.11
N VAL A 58 -0.82 1.92 0.19
CA VAL A 58 -2.05 2.14 0.97
C VAL A 58 -3.19 1.28 0.44
N ARG A 59 -3.40 1.24 -0.88
CA ARG A 59 -4.42 0.37 -1.50
C ARG A 59 -4.19 -1.11 -1.18
N ALA A 60 -2.94 -1.58 -1.24
CA ALA A 60 -2.59 -2.96 -0.93
C ALA A 60 -2.86 -3.31 0.55
N ARG A 61 -2.60 -2.38 1.48
CA ARG A 61 -2.95 -2.54 2.90
C ARG A 61 -4.45 -2.73 3.10
N TYR A 62 -5.28 -1.87 2.51
CA TYR A 62 -6.73 -1.98 2.64
C TYR A 62 -7.28 -3.23 1.97
N ASN A 63 -6.73 -3.64 0.83
CA ASN A 63 -7.11 -4.89 0.20
C ASN A 63 -6.83 -6.10 1.11
N LEU A 64 -5.66 -6.16 1.74
CA LEU A 64 -5.35 -7.25 2.68
C LEU A 64 -6.35 -7.32 3.85
N ILE A 65 -6.67 -6.17 4.45
CA ILE A 65 -7.67 -6.09 5.52
C ILE A 65 -9.03 -6.63 5.02
N LEU A 66 -9.46 -6.22 3.83
CA LEU A 66 -10.71 -6.68 3.24
C LEU A 66 -10.71 -8.20 3.01
N GLN A 67 -9.62 -8.76 2.47
CA GLN A 67 -9.53 -10.22 2.25
C GLN A 67 -9.58 -10.99 3.58
N GLN A 68 -8.94 -10.48 4.63
CA GLN A 68 -9.04 -11.08 5.96
C GLN A 68 -10.49 -11.08 6.48
N LYS A 69 -11.22 -9.97 6.35
CA LYS A 69 -12.63 -9.89 6.77
C LYS A 69 -13.55 -10.80 5.96
N ARG A 70 -13.28 -10.98 4.65
CA ARG A 70 -14.02 -11.95 3.83
C ARG A 70 -13.81 -13.38 4.32
N ILE A 71 -12.61 -13.75 4.76
CA ILE A 71 -12.37 -15.08 5.36
C ILE A 71 -13.19 -15.21 6.64
N ASP A 72 -13.11 -14.23 7.55
CA ASP A 72 -13.84 -14.24 8.83
C ASP A 72 -15.36 -14.41 8.61
N TYR A 73 -15.93 -13.74 7.60
CA TYR A 73 -17.33 -13.89 7.20
C TYR A 73 -17.66 -15.30 6.70
N ASN A 74 -16.86 -15.84 5.77
CA ASN A 74 -17.11 -17.15 5.17
C ASN A 74 -17.03 -18.29 6.18
N VAL A 75 -16.27 -18.13 7.27
CA VAL A 75 -16.16 -19.14 8.35
C VAL A 75 -17.11 -18.86 9.52
N GLY A 76 -18.04 -17.91 9.37
CA GLY A 76 -19.07 -17.59 10.36
C GLY A 76 -18.59 -16.82 11.59
N ARG A 77 -17.36 -16.28 11.56
CA ARG A 77 -16.78 -15.49 12.66
C ARG A 77 -17.10 -13.99 12.57
N LEU A 78 -17.64 -13.52 11.44
CA LEU A 78 -18.08 -12.14 11.26
C LEU A 78 -19.59 -12.09 11.04
N SER A 79 -20.31 -11.42 11.95
CA SER A 79 -21.74 -11.13 11.77
C SER A 79 -21.93 -10.08 10.65
N PRO A 80 -22.95 -10.23 9.77
CA PRO A 80 -23.22 -9.26 8.69
C PRO A 80 -23.41 -7.81 9.14
N ASN A 81 -23.82 -7.63 10.40
CA ASN A 81 -24.11 -6.32 11.00
C ASN A 81 -22.90 -5.74 11.76
N ALA A 82 -21.77 -6.45 11.81
CA ALA A 82 -20.57 -5.98 12.49
C ALA A 82 -19.77 -5.04 11.56
N PRO A 83 -19.25 -3.91 12.08
CA PRO A 83 -18.46 -3.00 11.26
C PRO A 83 -17.13 -3.62 10.81
N LEU A 84 -16.73 -3.27 9.58
CA LEU A 84 -15.54 -3.83 8.90
C LEU A 84 -14.21 -3.36 9.52
N LEU A 85 -14.19 -2.15 10.08
CA LEU A 85 -13.12 -1.55 10.86
C LEU A 85 -13.78 -1.18 12.21
N GLY A 86 -13.27 -1.66 13.37
CA GLY A 86 -14.01 -1.76 14.67
C GLY A 86 -14.76 -0.49 15.13
N GLN A 87 -15.73 -0.52 16.05
CA GLN A 87 -16.00 -1.37 17.24
C GLN A 87 -17.23 -2.30 17.12
N PRO A 88 -17.29 -3.43 17.86
CA PRO A 88 -18.51 -4.23 17.99
C PRO A 88 -19.66 -3.39 18.58
N ALA A 89 -20.88 -3.61 18.09
CA ALA A 89 -22.07 -3.05 18.68
C ALA A 89 -22.19 -3.51 20.13
N SER A 90 -22.01 -2.59 21.07
CA SER A 90 -22.32 -2.79 22.48
C SER A 90 -23.78 -3.22 22.62
N ARG A 91 -24.02 -4.45 23.06
CA ARG A 91 -25.25 -4.87 23.74
C ARG A 91 -24.90 -5.84 24.83
#